data_AF-A0A6M8WGL3-F1
#
_entry.id   AF-A0A6M8WGL3-F1
#
_cell.length_a   1.000
_cell.length_b   1.000
_cell.length_c   1.000
_cell.angle_alpha   90.00
_cell.angle_beta   90.00
_cell.angle_gamma   90.00
#
_symmetry.space_group_name_H-M   'P 1'
#
loop_
_entity.id
_entity.type
_entity.pdbx_description
1 polymer ?
#
loop_
_entity_poly.entity_id
_entity_poly.type
_entity_poly.pdbx_seq_one_letter_code
_entity_poly.pdbx_strand_id
1 'polypeptide(L)'
;MLEARNGKLGNVVRTDVGSLAGDGIGLAPTPLIDGNDMLEVGITPGPVFARVLSSVYDAQLEGRVSGKPEALRLAAELAGGGSV
;
A
#
# COMPACT_ATOMS: atom_id res chain seq x y z
N MET A 1 -12.28 -45.96 16.53
CA MET A 1 -11.79 -45.02 17.56
C MET A 1 -10.50 -44.41 17.03
N LEU A 2 -10.59 -43.25 16.36
CA LEU A 2 -9.43 -42.57 15.77
C LEU A 2 -9.36 -41.15 16.37
N GLU A 3 -8.35 -40.90 17.20
CA GLU A 3 -7.94 -39.55 17.57
C GLU A 3 -6.49 -39.35 17.12
N ALA A 4 -6.34 -38.78 15.93
CA ALA A 4 -5.07 -38.33 15.41
C ALA A 4 -4.69 -37.01 16.08
N ARG A 5 -3.65 -37.04 16.91
CA ARG A 5 -3.01 -35.85 17.50
C ARG A 5 -2.13 -35.18 16.44
N ASN A 6 -2.51 -34.00 15.97
CA ASN A 6 -1.58 -33.08 15.30
C ASN A 6 -1.86 -31.63 15.72
N GLY A 7 -1.43 -31.27 16.93
CA GLY A 7 -1.69 -29.96 17.56
C GLY A 7 -0.57 -28.94 17.34
N LYS A 8 -0.11 -28.72 16.10
CA LYS A 8 0.92 -27.69 15.85
C LYS A 8 0.82 -27.00 14.48
N LEU A 9 -0.38 -26.64 14.06
CA LEU A 9 -0.56 -25.71 12.94
C LEU A 9 -1.72 -24.77 13.28
N GLY A 10 -1.46 -23.46 13.28
CA GLY A 10 -2.50 -22.45 13.41
C GLY A 10 -2.37 -21.51 14.61
N ASN A 11 -1.17 -21.29 15.14
CA ASN A 11 -0.94 -20.21 16.11
C ASN A 11 -0.81 -18.83 15.40
N VAL A 12 -1.74 -18.48 14.50
CA VAL A 12 -1.66 -17.22 13.70
C VAL A 12 -3.03 -16.57 13.42
N VAL A 13 -4.12 -16.92 14.11
CA VAL A 13 -5.43 -16.33 13.76
C VAL A 13 -6.26 -15.97 14.98
N ARG A 14 -5.73 -15.17 15.91
CA ARG A 14 -6.56 -14.52 16.94
C ARG A 14 -5.93 -13.21 17.45
N THR A 15 -5.97 -12.17 16.62
CA THR A 15 -5.95 -10.76 17.04
C THR A 15 -6.34 -9.93 15.81
N ASP A 16 -7.43 -9.21 15.68
CA ASP A 16 -8.68 -9.07 16.41
C ASP A 16 -9.69 -8.55 15.36
N VAL A 17 -10.96 -8.80 15.60
CA VAL A 17 -12.12 -8.57 14.70
C VAL A 17 -12.45 -7.07 14.52
N GLY A 18 -11.44 -6.21 14.35
CA GLY A 18 -11.55 -4.82 13.89
C GLY A 18 -11.38 -4.66 12.38
N SER A 19 -10.81 -5.67 11.70
CA SER A 19 -10.49 -5.62 10.26
C SER A 19 -11.72 -5.65 9.34
N LEU A 20 -12.82 -6.29 9.75
CA LEU A 20 -13.99 -6.51 8.88
C LEU A 20 -14.82 -5.25 8.56
N ALA A 21 -14.58 -4.12 9.22
CA ALA A 21 -15.22 -2.83 8.89
C ALA A 21 -14.29 -1.87 8.13
N GLY A 22 -13.00 -2.22 7.97
CA GLY A 22 -12.04 -1.48 7.13
C GLY A 22 -11.86 -2.10 5.74
N ASP A 23 -12.30 -3.35 5.57
CA ASP A 23 -12.22 -4.16 4.36
C ASP A 23 -13.30 -3.75 3.35
N GLY A 24 -13.39 -2.46 3.01
CA GLY A 24 -14.34 -1.96 2.00
C GLY A 24 -14.45 -2.99 0.89
N ILE A 25 -15.60 -3.66 0.78
CA ILE A 25 -15.84 -4.59 -0.30
C ILE A 25 -15.97 -3.71 -1.54
N GLY A 26 -14.81 -3.42 -2.09
CA GLY A 26 -14.56 -2.58 -3.23
C GLY A 26 -13.26 -3.13 -3.79
N LEU A 27 -13.27 -3.51 -5.05
CA LEU A 27 -12.16 -4.14 -5.77
C LEU A 27 -10.84 -3.33 -5.79
N ALA A 28 -10.75 -2.23 -5.03
CA ALA A 28 -9.70 -1.22 -5.09
C ALA A 28 -9.34 -0.78 -3.65
N PRO A 29 -8.13 -1.12 -3.14
CA PRO A 29 -7.65 -0.63 -1.85
C PRO A 29 -7.50 0.90 -1.86
N THR A 30 -7.60 1.53 -0.69
CA THR A 30 -7.35 2.98 -0.53
C THR A 30 -5.89 3.30 -0.86
N PRO A 31 -5.60 4.35 -1.66
CA PRO A 31 -4.23 4.77 -1.96
C PRO A 31 -3.37 5.00 -0.71
N LEU A 32 -2.10 4.57 -0.75
CA LEU A 32 -1.15 4.74 0.36
C LEU A 32 -0.68 6.20 0.56
N ILE A 33 -0.74 7.01 -0.48
CA ILE A 33 -0.39 8.43 -0.48
C ILE A 33 -1.38 9.23 -1.31
N ASP A 34 -1.52 10.51 -1.00
CA ASP A 34 -2.28 11.47 -1.78
C ASP A 34 -1.41 12.66 -2.24
N GLY A 35 -2.03 13.64 -2.90
CA GLY A 35 -1.33 14.84 -3.36
C GLY A 35 -0.81 15.74 -2.24
N ASN A 36 -1.45 15.75 -1.07
CA ASN A 36 -0.98 16.54 0.08
C ASN A 36 0.31 15.93 0.63
N ASP A 37 0.38 14.60 0.71
CA ASP A 37 1.57 13.89 1.15
C ASP A 37 2.79 14.24 0.28
N MET A 38 2.57 14.36 -1.04
CA MET A 38 3.62 14.78 -1.98
C MET A 38 4.06 16.23 -1.80
N LEU A 39 3.14 17.13 -1.42
CA LEU A 39 3.46 18.53 -1.11
C LEU A 39 4.28 18.64 0.19
N GLU A 40 3.95 17.84 1.20
CA GLU A 40 4.69 17.80 2.47
C GLU A 40 6.15 17.38 2.29
N VAL A 41 6.43 16.45 1.37
CA VAL A 41 7.80 16.01 1.06
C VAL A 41 8.50 16.89 0.01
N GLY A 42 7.89 18.00 -0.40
CA GLY A 42 8.50 18.99 -1.29
C GLY A 42 8.51 18.62 -2.78
N ILE A 43 7.68 17.66 -3.21
CA ILE A 43 7.53 17.37 -4.64
C ILE A 43 6.75 18.52 -5.28
N THR A 44 7.24 19.07 -6.40
CA THR A 44 6.64 20.26 -7.01
C THR A 44 5.34 19.92 -7.74
N PRO A 45 4.20 20.55 -7.39
CA PRO A 45 2.92 20.28 -8.02
C PRO A 45 2.95 20.58 -9.52
N GLY A 46 2.40 19.68 -10.32
CA GLY A 46 2.32 19.83 -11.77
C GLY A 46 1.63 18.64 -12.45
N PRO A 47 1.55 18.63 -13.79
CA PRO A 47 0.90 17.55 -14.56
C PRO A 47 1.51 16.15 -14.33
N VAL A 48 2.71 16.11 -13.73
CA VAL A 48 3.43 14.88 -13.37
C VAL A 48 2.88 14.26 -12.08
N PHE A 49 2.26 15.02 -11.17
CA PHE A 49 1.70 14.51 -9.92
C PHE A 49 0.68 13.39 -10.14
N ALA A 50 -0.29 13.61 -11.03
CA ALA A 50 -1.30 12.61 -11.31
C ALA A 50 -0.69 11.30 -11.86
N ARG A 51 0.37 11.42 -12.69
CA ARG A 51 1.11 10.26 -13.19
C ARG A 51 1.86 9.54 -12.08
N VAL A 52 2.51 10.28 -11.19
CA VAL A 52 3.23 9.70 -10.04
C VAL A 52 2.26 8.99 -9.10
N LEU A 53 1.16 9.63 -8.72
CA LEU A 53 0.13 9.02 -7.86
C LEU A 53 -0.47 7.77 -8.49
N SER A 54 -0.75 7.78 -9.80
CA SER A 54 -1.22 6.59 -10.53
C SER A 54 -0.20 5.46 -10.46
N SER A 55 1.07 5.74 -10.79
CA SER A 55 2.13 4.73 -10.78
C SER A 55 2.41 4.15 -9.37
N VAL A 56 2.29 4.97 -8.32
CA VAL A 56 2.42 4.52 -6.94
C VAL A 56 1.21 3.67 -6.54
N TYR A 57 0.02 4.03 -6.99
CA TYR A 57 -1.19 3.24 -6.77
C TYR A 57 -1.11 1.89 -7.48
N ASP A 58 -0.62 1.85 -8.72
CA ASP A 58 -0.36 0.59 -9.44
C ASP A 58 0.66 -0.27 -8.69
N ALA A 59 1.73 0.34 -8.18
CA ALA A 59 2.72 -0.35 -7.35
C ALA A 59 2.12 -0.93 -6.06
N GLN A 60 1.13 -0.26 -5.48
CA GLN A 60 0.39 -0.77 -4.33
C GLN A 60 -0.47 -1.97 -4.71
N LEU A 61 -1.19 -1.91 -5.83
CA LEU A 61 -2.00 -3.02 -6.33
C LEU A 61 -1.16 -4.27 -6.65
N GLU A 62 0.06 -4.06 -7.13
CA GLU A 62 1.03 -5.12 -7.40
C GLU A 62 1.77 -5.63 -6.15
N GLY A 63 1.58 -4.99 -4.99
CA GLY A 63 2.29 -5.32 -3.75
C GLY A 63 3.78 -4.93 -3.74
N ARG A 64 4.22 -4.08 -4.68
CA ARG A 64 5.59 -3.51 -4.70
C ARG A 64 5.81 -2.50 -3.58
N VAL A 65 4.75 -1.84 -3.13
CA VAL A 65 4.74 -0.97 -1.95
C VAL A 65 3.58 -1.36 -1.06
N SER A 66 3.80 -1.37 0.25
CA SER A 66 2.80 -1.77 1.26
C SER A 66 2.57 -0.70 2.32
N GLY A 67 3.38 0.37 2.33
CA GLY A 67 3.25 1.46 3.29
C GLY A 67 3.51 2.84 2.72
N LYS A 68 3.02 3.85 3.45
CA LYS A 68 3.21 5.28 3.15
C LYS A 68 4.69 5.67 2.91
N PRO A 69 5.67 5.23 3.72
CA PRO A 69 7.09 5.59 3.49
C PRO A 69 7.64 5.04 2.16
N GLU A 70 7.24 3.83 1.78
CA GLU A 70 7.68 3.18 0.53
C GLU A 70 7.05 3.85 -0.69
N ALA A 71 5.75 4.19 -0.57
CA ALA A 71 5.01 4.94 -1.56
C ALA A 71 5.59 6.34 -1.80
N LEU A 72 5.96 7.08 -0.73
CA LEU A 72 6.63 8.37 -0.84
C LEU A 72 8.02 8.27 -1.48
N ARG A 73 8.78 7.23 -1.15
CA ARG A 73 10.10 6.98 -1.76
C ARG A 73 9.97 6.75 -3.26
N LEU A 74 9.03 5.91 -3.67
CA LEU A 74 8.73 5.66 -5.08
C LEU A 74 8.20 6.92 -5.79
N ALA A 75 7.37 7.71 -5.12
CA ALA A 75 6.87 8.98 -5.64
C ALA A 75 8.01 9.97 -5.93
N ALA A 76 8.98 10.07 -5.01
CA ALA A 76 10.16 10.91 -5.18
C ALA A 76 11.06 10.41 -6.33
N GLU A 77 11.25 9.10 -6.46
CA GLU A 77 11.99 8.50 -7.58
C GLU A 77 11.33 8.81 -8.93
N LEU A 78 10.01 8.68 -9.02
CA LEU A 78 9.25 8.96 -10.25
C LEU A 78 9.17 10.45 -10.58
N ALA A 79 9.14 11.32 -9.57
CA ALA A 79 9.11 12.76 -9.76
C ALA A 79 10.49 13.35 -10.15
N GLY A 80 11.58 12.75 -9.65
CA GLY A 80 12.96 13.11 -10.01
C GLY A 80 13.52 12.37 -11.23
N GLY A 81 12.93 11.24 -11.61
CA GLY A 81 13.44 10.26 -12.58
C GLY A 81 13.05 10.49 -14.04
N GLY A 82 12.86 11.74 -14.46
CA GLY A 82 12.78 12.12 -15.88
C GLY A 82 14.14 12.41 -16.53
N SER A 83 15.25 12.02 -15.90
CA SER A 83 16.61 12.16 -16.40
C SER A 83 17.54 11.18 -15.71
N VAL A 84 17.73 10.01 -16.33
CA VAL A 84 19.04 9.36 -16.60
C VAL A 84 18.84 8.29 -17.66
#